data_AF-A0A646HDN5-F1
#
_entry.id   AF-A0A646HDN5-F1
#
_cell.length_a   1.000
_cell.length_b   1.000
_cell.length_c   1.000
_cell.angle_alpha   90.00
_cell.angle_beta   90.00
_cell.angle_gamma   90.00
#
_symmetry.space_group_name_H-M   'P 1'
#
loop_
_entity.id
_entity.type
_entity.pdbx_description
1 polymer ?
#
loop_
_entity_poly.entity_id
_entity_poly.type
_entity_poly.pdbx_seq_one_letter_code
_entity_poly.pdbx_strand_id
1 'polypeptide(L)'
;MIELTKSQKKTARKLINLGLQRECAKFMQSTKDFMNKNTSAEDAHDAYLKLYDKVYQFDKHIARRYDGMSGGRYYITVCYLYYDGVLTDEDIREFDDEIYNKLKEDKEFFLKK
;
A
#
# COMPACT_ATOMS: atom_id res chain seq x y z
N MET A 1 -12.14 -17.39 1.04
CA MET A 1 -10.96 -16.67 0.53
C MET A 1 -10.92 -16.92 -0.96
N ILE A 2 -10.98 -15.88 -1.80
CA ILE A 2 -10.95 -16.06 -3.25
C ILE A 2 -9.57 -16.58 -3.64
N GLU A 3 -9.55 -17.70 -4.35
CA GLU A 3 -8.32 -18.23 -4.91
C GLU A 3 -8.14 -17.74 -6.34
N LEU A 4 -7.13 -16.91 -6.54
CA LEU A 4 -6.80 -16.39 -7.86
C LEU A 4 -6.24 -17.50 -8.77
N THR A 5 -6.67 -17.49 -10.03
CA THR A 5 -6.08 -18.30 -11.10
C THR A 5 -4.62 -17.90 -11.35
N LYS A 6 -3.88 -18.72 -12.10
CA LYS A 6 -2.48 -18.41 -12.44
C LYS A 6 -2.33 -17.06 -13.17
N SER A 7 -3.26 -16.74 -14.07
CA SER A 7 -3.27 -15.45 -14.80
C SER A 7 -3.55 -14.29 -13.86
N GLN A 8 -4.59 -14.40 -13.03
CA GLN A 8 -4.93 -13.38 -12.04
C GLN A 8 -3.81 -13.18 -11.00
N LYS A 9 -3.12 -14.25 -10.58
CA LYS A 9 -1.96 -14.14 -9.68
C LYS A 9 -0.82 -13.33 -10.31
N LYS A 10 -0.64 -13.38 -11.64
CA LYS A 10 0.35 -12.56 -12.35
C LYS A 10 -0.05 -11.08 -12.31
N THR A 11 -1.32 -10.77 -12.60
CA THR A 11 -1.86 -9.40 -12.49
C THR A 11 -1.75 -8.88 -11.06
N ALA A 12 -2.15 -9.67 -10.07
CA ALA A 12 -2.07 -9.29 -8.66
C ALA A 12 -0.63 -8.96 -8.24
N ARG A 13 0.37 -9.76 -8.63
CA ARG A 13 1.78 -9.47 -8.33
C ARG A 13 2.24 -8.15 -8.95
N LYS A 14 1.83 -7.85 -10.19
CA LYS A 14 2.11 -6.57 -10.85
C LYS A 14 1.54 -5.41 -10.04
N LEU A 15 0.27 -5.50 -9.65
CA LEU A 15 -0.42 -4.45 -8.89
C LEU A 15 0.13 -4.29 -7.47
N ILE A 16 0.51 -5.38 -6.81
CA ILE A 16 1.18 -5.35 -5.50
C ILE A 16 2.52 -4.60 -5.60
N ASN A 17 3.32 -4.90 -6.63
CA ASN A 17 4.58 -4.20 -6.87
C ASN A 17 4.35 -2.71 -7.17
N LEU A 18 3.32 -2.38 -7.96
CA LEU A 18 2.92 -0.99 -8.21
C LEU A 18 2.55 -0.27 -6.92
N GLY A 19 1.76 -0.94 -6.06
CA GLY A 19 1.40 -0.41 -4.75
C GLY A 19 2.63 -0.11 -3.90
N LEU A 20 3.57 -1.06 -3.81
CA LEU A 20 4.81 -0.87 -3.07
C LEU A 20 5.58 0.36 -3.54
N GLN A 21 5.73 0.53 -4.86
CA GLN A 21 6.40 1.71 -5.43
C GLN A 21 5.68 3.02 -5.08
N ARG A 22 4.34 3.06 -5.15
CA ARG A 22 3.56 4.25 -4.82
C ARG A 22 3.64 4.61 -3.34
N GLU A 23 3.57 3.61 -2.45
CA GLU A 23 3.72 3.84 -1.01
C GLU A 23 5.10 4.35 -0.65
N CYS A 24 6.15 3.74 -1.21
CA CYS A 24 7.53 4.22 -1.05
C CYS A 24 7.70 5.65 -1.58
N ALA A 25 7.18 5.96 -2.78
CA ALA A 25 7.27 7.30 -3.35
C ALA A 25 6.55 8.35 -2.47
N LYS A 26 5.34 8.03 -1.99
CA LYS A 26 4.58 8.89 -1.07
C LYS A 26 5.31 9.10 0.25
N PHE A 27 5.93 8.04 0.80
CA PHE A 27 6.74 8.13 2.01
C PHE A 27 7.96 9.03 1.79
N MET A 28 8.72 8.82 0.71
CA MET A 28 9.89 9.62 0.38
C MET A 28 9.55 11.11 0.27
N GLN A 29 8.44 11.45 -0.40
CA GLN A 29 7.98 12.83 -0.50
C GLN A 29 7.57 13.40 0.86
N SER A 30 6.78 12.65 1.65
CA SER A 30 6.36 13.07 2.99
C SER A 30 7.56 13.28 3.94
N THR A 31 8.59 12.43 3.82
CA THR A 31 9.82 12.54 4.61
C THR A 31 10.67 13.73 4.18
N LYS A 32 10.78 14.00 2.88
CA LYS A 32 11.41 15.23 2.37
C LYS A 32 10.74 16.48 2.91
N ASP A 33 9.41 16.53 2.87
CA ASP A 33 8.64 17.67 3.39
C ASP A 33 8.81 17.84 4.90
N PHE A 34 8.87 16.72 5.64
CA PHE A 34 9.16 16.73 7.07
C PHE A 34 10.56 17.28 7.35
N MET A 35 11.59 16.82 6.64
CA MET A 35 12.96 17.30 6.83
C MET A 35 13.06 18.80 6.54
N ASN A 36 12.51 19.27 5.42
CA ASN A 36 12.53 20.68 5.05
C ASN A 36 11.92 21.59 6.12
N LYS A 37 10.85 21.13 6.80
CA LYS A 37 10.20 21.88 7.89
C LYS A 37 11.02 21.92 9.19
N ASN A 38 11.90 20.94 9.40
CA ASN A 38 12.61 20.75 10.68
C ASN A 38 14.13 20.96 10.57
N THR A 39 14.66 21.32 9.39
CA THR A 39 16.11 21.47 9.16
C THR A 39 16.72 22.60 10.00
N SER A 40 15.92 23.59 10.39
CA SER A 40 16.32 24.71 11.27
C SER A 40 15.57 24.70 12.60
N ALA A 41 15.11 23.52 13.05
CA ALA A 41 14.45 23.40 14.34
C ALA A 41 15.40 23.79 15.48
N GLU A 42 14.88 24.54 16.45
CA GLU A 42 15.63 24.93 17.66
C GLU A 42 16.05 23.70 18.48
N ASP A 43 15.20 22.66 18.49
CA ASP A 43 15.51 21.33 19.04
C ASP A 43 15.75 20.31 17.92
N ALA A 44 17.00 20.23 17.47
CA ALA A 44 17.40 19.28 16.44
C ALA A 44 17.31 17.80 16.88
N HIS A 45 17.39 17.53 18.19
CA HIS A 45 17.33 16.16 18.71
C HIS A 45 15.90 15.61 18.67
N ASP A 46 14.91 16.41 19.07
CA ASP A 46 13.50 16.06 18.94
C ASP A 46 13.11 15.83 17.46
N ALA A 47 13.58 16.69 16.55
CA ALA A 47 13.37 16.53 15.11
C ALA A 47 13.95 15.20 14.58
N TYR A 48 15.14 14.82 15.04
CA TYR A 48 15.76 13.53 14.72
C TYR A 48 14.94 12.34 15.23
N LEU A 49 14.50 12.37 16.50
CA LEU A 49 13.71 11.28 17.08
C LEU A 49 12.38 11.06 16.35
N LYS A 50 11.73 12.16 15.95
CA LYS A 50 10.50 12.11 15.14
C LYS A 50 10.74 11.55 13.74
N LEU A 51 11.88 11.88 13.10
CA LEU A 51 12.26 11.27 11.82
C LEU A 51 12.48 9.77 11.97
N TYR A 52 13.20 9.35 13.02
CA TYR A 52 13.45 7.95 13.31
C TYR A 52 12.14 7.17 13.49
N ASP A 53 11.23 7.65 14.34
CA ASP A 53 9.92 6.99 14.53
C ASP A 53 9.12 6.93 13.22
N LYS A 54 9.11 8.01 12.44
CA LYS A 54 8.44 8.04 11.12
C LYS A 54 8.97 6.94 10.18
N VAL A 55 10.29 6.75 10.10
CA VAL A 55 10.92 5.69 9.28
C VAL A 55 10.57 4.31 9.84
N TYR A 56 10.68 4.14 11.17
CA TYR A 56 10.40 2.87 11.84
C TYR A 56 8.94 2.41 11.67
N GLN A 57 7.96 3.30 11.81
CA GLN A 57 6.56 2.94 11.59
C GLN A 57 6.27 2.59 10.13
N PHE A 58 6.92 3.28 9.18
CA PHE A 58 6.77 2.96 7.76
C PHE A 58 7.38 1.61 7.41
N ASP A 59 8.56 1.29 7.93
CA ASP A 59 9.20 -0.03 7.76
C ASP A 59 8.29 -1.15 8.27
N LYS A 60 7.72 -1.00 9.47
CA LYS A 60 6.74 -1.95 10.02
C LYS A 60 5.51 -2.13 9.14
N HIS A 61 5.01 -1.04 8.56
CA HIS A 61 3.88 -1.07 7.64
C HIS A 61 4.20 -1.86 6.36
N ILE A 62 5.35 -1.58 5.75
CA ILE A 62 5.82 -2.28 4.56
C ILE A 62 6.05 -3.77 4.86
N ALA A 63 6.77 -4.09 5.93
CA ALA A 63 7.02 -5.47 6.32
C ALA A 63 5.71 -6.25 6.53
N ARG A 64 4.75 -5.66 7.25
CA ARG A 64 3.44 -6.29 7.50
C ARG A 64 2.68 -6.59 6.21
N ARG A 65 2.77 -5.72 5.21
CA ARG A 65 2.00 -5.82 3.97
C ARG A 65 2.69 -6.70 2.92
N TYR A 66 4.02 -6.62 2.83
CA TYR A 66 4.77 -7.13 1.68
C TYR A 66 5.69 -8.33 1.99
N ASP A 67 6.15 -8.50 3.23
CA ASP A 67 7.12 -9.56 3.55
C ASP A 67 6.48 -10.95 3.55
N GLY A 68 7.27 -11.95 3.13
CA GLY A 68 6.87 -13.36 3.14
C GLY A 68 5.63 -13.67 2.29
N MET A 69 5.33 -12.83 1.29
CA MET A 69 4.07 -12.89 0.57
C MET A 69 3.99 -14.08 -0.40
N SER A 70 2.99 -14.94 -0.17
CA SER A 70 2.66 -16.09 -1.01
C SER A 70 1.41 -15.83 -1.85
N GLY A 71 1.22 -16.63 -2.91
CA GLY A 71 0.10 -16.49 -3.84
C GLY A 71 -1.30 -16.55 -3.21
N GLY A 72 -1.44 -17.20 -2.05
CA GLY A 72 -2.71 -17.25 -1.30
C GLY A 72 -3.10 -15.92 -0.66
N ARG A 73 -2.14 -15.00 -0.46
CA ARG A 73 -2.40 -13.66 0.10
C ARG A 73 -2.61 -12.58 -0.96
N TYR A 74 -2.41 -12.88 -2.24
CA TYR A 74 -2.41 -11.86 -3.29
C TYR A 74 -3.74 -11.11 -3.40
N TYR A 75 -4.87 -11.81 -3.37
CA TYR A 75 -6.19 -11.16 -3.47
C TYR A 75 -6.40 -10.17 -2.32
N ILE A 76 -6.20 -10.62 -1.08
CA ILE A 76 -6.43 -9.78 0.10
C ILE A 76 -5.45 -8.60 0.16
N THR A 77 -4.21 -8.76 -0.29
CA THR A 77 -3.26 -7.65 -0.39
C THR A 77 -3.73 -6.61 -1.41
N VAL A 78 -4.21 -7.04 -2.59
CA VAL A 78 -4.79 -6.13 -3.60
C VAL A 78 -6.03 -5.41 -3.04
N CYS A 79 -6.92 -6.11 -2.32
CA CYS A 79 -8.06 -5.48 -1.64
C CYS A 79 -7.60 -4.33 -0.74
N TYR A 80 -6.65 -4.57 0.17
CA TYR A 80 -6.19 -3.52 1.10
C TYR A 80 -5.55 -2.35 0.36
N LEU A 81 -4.73 -2.62 -0.66
CA LEU A 81 -4.14 -1.56 -1.48
C LEU A 81 -5.22 -0.71 -2.19
N TYR A 82 -6.31 -1.33 -2.62
CA TYR A 82 -7.42 -0.65 -3.27
C TYR A 82 -8.31 0.12 -2.28
N TYR A 83 -8.50 -0.39 -1.07
CA TYR A 83 -9.32 0.25 -0.03
C TYR A 83 -8.60 1.46 0.57
N ASP A 84 -7.30 1.33 0.77
CA ASP A 84 -6.43 2.42 1.24
C ASP A 84 -6.16 3.49 0.17
N GLY A 85 -6.68 3.30 -1.06
CA GLY A 85 -6.53 4.22 -2.18
C GLY A 85 -5.12 4.25 -2.77
N VAL A 86 -4.30 3.25 -2.50
CA VAL A 86 -2.97 3.07 -3.12
C VAL A 86 -3.13 2.63 -4.58
N LEU A 87 -4.10 1.75 -4.83
CA LEU A 87 -4.58 1.38 -6.17
C LEU A 87 -5.89 2.12 -6.47
N THR A 88 -6.08 2.47 -7.73
CA THR A 88 -7.27 3.14 -8.27
C THR A 88 -8.17 2.14 -8.99
N ASP A 89 -9.37 2.59 -9.37
CA ASP A 89 -10.30 1.82 -10.21
C ASP A 89 -9.66 1.43 -11.55
N GLU A 90 -8.81 2.30 -12.12
CA GLU A 90 -8.10 2.06 -13.37
C GLU A 90 -7.06 0.95 -13.21
N ASP A 91 -6.34 0.89 -12.09
CA ASP A 91 -5.34 -0.14 -11.86
C ASP A 91 -5.99 -1.53 -11.74
N ILE A 92 -7.09 -1.64 -10.98
CA ILE A 92 -7.76 -2.93 -10.76
C ILE A 92 -8.54 -3.40 -12.00
N ARG A 93 -8.76 -2.53 -12.98
CA ARG A 93 -9.37 -2.87 -14.28
C ARG A 93 -8.50 -3.80 -15.14
N GLU A 94 -7.23 -3.98 -14.78
CA GLU A 94 -6.35 -5.00 -15.36
C GLU A 94 -6.78 -6.45 -15.04
N PHE A 95 -7.64 -6.64 -14.04
CA PHE A 95 -8.30 -7.93 -13.81
C PHE A 95 -9.44 -8.18 -14.80
N ASP A 96 -9.86 -9.43 -14.89
CA ASP A 96 -11.12 -9.80 -15.53
C ASP A 96 -12.33 -9.22 -14.78
N ASP A 97 -13.50 -9.25 -15.44
CA ASP A 97 -14.73 -8.68 -14.89
C ASP A 97 -15.13 -9.30 -13.55
N GLU A 98 -14.87 -10.60 -13.37
CA GLU A 98 -15.19 -11.31 -12.13
C GLU A 98 -14.44 -10.69 -10.95
N ILE A 99 -13.10 -10.60 -11.04
CA ILE A 99 -12.29 -10.07 -9.94
C ILE A 99 -12.46 -8.55 -9.80
N TYR A 100 -12.61 -7.82 -10.91
CA TYR A 100 -12.86 -6.38 -10.88
C TYR A 100 -14.14 -6.04 -10.11
N ASN A 101 -15.27 -6.65 -10.49
CA ASN A 101 -16.56 -6.40 -9.84
C ASN A 101 -16.50 -6.82 -8.37
N LYS A 102 -15.83 -7.93 -8.08
CA LYS A 102 -15.72 -8.42 -6.71
C LYS A 102 -14.92 -7.48 -5.81
N LEU A 103 -13.83 -6.90 -6.30
CA LEU A 103 -13.06 -5.87 -5.58
C LEU A 103 -13.91 -4.62 -5.30
N LYS A 104 -14.75 -4.21 -6.25
CA LYS A 104 -15.68 -3.08 -6.08
C LYS A 104 -16.72 -3.37 -4.99
N GLU A 105 -17.37 -4.54 -5.05
CA GLU A 105 -18.35 -4.97 -4.05
C GLU A 105 -17.75 -5.04 -2.65
N ASP A 106 -16.57 -5.65 -2.53
CA ASP A 106 -15.91 -5.81 -1.23
C ASP A 106 -15.50 -4.45 -0.63
N LYS A 107 -15.11 -3.47 -1.48
CA LYS A 107 -14.83 -2.08 -1.05
C LYS A 107 -16.08 -1.39 -0.52
N GLU A 108 -17.20 -1.49 -1.24
CA GLU A 108 -18.47 -0.91 -0.80
C GLU A 108 -18.93 -1.49 0.54
N PHE A 109 -18.75 -2.79 0.76
CA PHE A 109 -19.05 -3.41 2.04
C PHE A 109 -18.11 -2.94 3.16
N PHE A 110 -16.82 -2.78 2.87
CA PHE A 110 -15.83 -2.28 3.82
C PHE A 110 -16.13 -0.85 4.26
N LEU A 111 -16.52 0.04 3.33
CA LEU A 111 -16.82 1.45 3.62
C LEU A 111 -18.15 1.69 4.36
N LYS A 112 -19.06 0.72 4.33
CA LYS A 112 -20.36 0.80 5.02
C LYS A 112 -20.32 0.31 6.48
N LYS A 113 -19.20 -0.25 6.92
CA LYS A 113 -18.95 -0.67 8.30
C LYS A 113 -18.25 0.43 9.10
#